data_AF-A0A5R8M748-F1
#
_entry.id   AF-A0A5R8M748-F1
#
_cell.length_a   1.000
_cell.length_b   1.000
_cell.length_c   1.000
_cell.angle_alpha   90.00
_cell.angle_beta   90.00
_cell.angle_gamma   90.00
#
_symmetry.space_group_name_H-M   'P 1'
#
loop_
_entity.id
_entity.type
_entity.pdbx_description
1 polymer ?
#
loop_
_entity_poly.entity_id
_entity_poly.type
_entity_poly.pdbx_seq_one_letter_code
_entity_poly.pdbx_strand_id
1 'polypeptide(L)'
;MSEENKDFGDKAEDAANDFANEAKKTANEFTEGLKSATGGSENKKVLAGILAILLGSLGVHKFILGYQKEGFILLGVSLAAYVLSCLAVGLLFVWIPGLVGLIEGIIYLTKSDEEFYNTYQVGKKPWF
;
A
#
# COMPACT_ATOMS: atom_id res chain seq x y z
N MET A 1 -38.44 29.75 33.50
CA MET A 1 -37.82 28.41 33.65
C MET A 1 -37.73 27.64 32.35
N SER A 2 -38.69 27.75 31.41
CA SER A 2 -38.66 26.98 30.15
C SER A 2 -37.78 27.59 29.04
N GLU A 3 -37.55 28.90 29.04
CA GLU A 3 -36.70 29.59 28.04
C GLU A 3 -35.20 29.47 28.35
N GLU A 4 -34.83 29.50 29.63
CA GLU A 4 -33.44 29.38 30.09
C GLU A 4 -32.86 27.98 29.82
N ASN A 5 -33.67 26.93 29.94
CA ASN A 5 -33.29 25.56 29.57
C ASN A 5 -33.16 25.35 28.05
N LYS A 6 -33.86 26.16 27.23
CA LYS A 6 -33.70 26.13 25.77
C LYS A 6 -32.40 26.80 25.34
N ASP A 7 -32.08 27.98 25.89
CA ASP A 7 -30.81 28.68 25.62
C ASP A 7 -29.59 27.83 26.03
N PHE A 8 -29.70 27.09 27.13
CA PHE A 8 -28.63 26.18 27.57
C PHE A 8 -28.50 24.94 26.68
N GLY A 9 -29.62 24.42 26.17
CA GLY A 9 -29.66 23.30 25.22
C GLY A 9 -29.05 23.68 23.87
N ASP A 10 -29.44 24.83 23.32
CA ASP A 10 -28.95 25.32 22.03
C ASP A 10 -27.42 25.56 22.08
N LYS A 11 -26.91 26.17 23.15
CA LYS A 11 -25.45 26.34 23.35
C LYS A 11 -24.69 25.02 23.49
N ALA A 12 -25.29 24.02 24.13
CA ALA A 12 -24.68 22.71 24.25
C ALA A 12 -24.64 21.96 22.91
N GLU A 13 -25.68 22.12 22.09
CA GLU A 13 -25.77 21.53 20.75
C GLU A 13 -24.79 22.20 19.78
N ASP A 14 -24.67 23.53 19.81
CA ASP A 14 -23.69 24.27 19.01
C ASP A 14 -22.24 23.88 19.36
N ALA A 15 -21.91 23.80 20.66
CA ALA A 15 -20.58 23.38 21.10
C ALA A 15 -20.25 21.93 20.67
N ALA A 16 -21.26 21.04 20.69
CA ALA A 16 -21.10 19.66 20.23
C ALA A 16 -20.90 19.58 18.71
N ASN A 17 -21.62 20.39 17.94
CA ASN A 17 -21.48 20.47 16.48
C ASN A 17 -20.13 21.04 16.06
N ASP A 18 -19.63 22.08 16.75
CA ASP A 18 -18.32 22.65 16.48
C ASP A 18 -17.19 21.66 16.78
N PHE A 19 -17.26 20.97 17.93
CA PHE A 19 -16.29 19.91 18.25
C PHE A 19 -16.35 18.76 17.23
N ALA A 20 -17.55 18.34 16.82
CA ALA A 20 -17.73 17.30 15.82
C ALA A 20 -17.16 17.71 14.45
N ASN A 21 -17.36 18.97 14.04
CA ASN A 21 -16.82 19.50 12.80
C ASN A 21 -15.29 19.60 12.85
N GLU A 22 -14.72 20.04 13.97
CA GLU A 22 -13.27 20.14 14.14
C GLU A 22 -12.60 18.76 14.19
N ALA A 23 -13.22 17.80 14.88
CA ALA A 23 -12.77 16.41 14.88
C ALA A 23 -12.84 15.80 13.46
N LYS A 24 -13.93 16.08 12.72
CA LYS A 24 -14.10 15.61 11.33
C LYS A 24 -13.08 16.26 10.40
N LYS A 25 -12.78 17.55 10.57
CA LYS A 25 -11.76 18.27 9.80
C LYS A 25 -10.38 17.68 10.05
N THR A 26 -10.01 17.46 11.32
CA THR A 26 -8.74 16.85 11.71
C THR A 26 -8.59 15.43 11.14
N ALA A 27 -9.66 14.62 11.18
CA ALA A 27 -9.65 13.28 10.60
C ALA A 27 -9.47 13.29 9.07
N ASN A 28 -10.10 14.26 8.38
CA ASN A 28 -9.91 14.45 6.95
C ASN A 28 -8.49 14.89 6.60
N GLU A 29 -7.92 15.86 7.33
CA GLU A 29 -6.53 16.32 7.15
C GLU A 29 -5.52 15.19 7.42
N PHE A 30 -5.73 14.38 8.45
CA PHE A 30 -4.91 13.20 8.71
C PHE A 30 -5.02 12.17 7.58
N THR A 31 -6.23 11.94 7.06
CA THR A 31 -6.45 11.02 5.93
C THR A 31 -5.80 11.53 4.66
N GLU A 32 -5.87 12.83 4.36
CA GLU A 32 -5.15 13.46 3.25
C GLU A 32 -3.63 13.43 3.44
N GLY A 33 -3.14 13.66 4.66
CA GLY A 33 -1.74 13.52 5.02
C GLY A 33 -1.23 12.10 4.81
N LEU A 34 -2.00 11.10 5.23
CA LEU A 34 -1.69 9.69 4.98
C LEU A 34 -1.76 9.35 3.50
N LYS A 35 -2.78 9.85 2.79
CA LYS A 35 -2.94 9.66 1.35
C LYS A 35 -1.76 10.26 0.59
N SER A 36 -1.33 11.47 0.91
CA SER A 36 -0.17 12.12 0.28
C SER A 36 1.14 11.41 0.62
N ALA A 37 1.36 11.00 1.88
CA ALA A 37 2.56 10.29 2.31
C ALA A 37 2.68 8.87 1.71
N THR A 38 1.56 8.19 1.49
CA THR A 38 1.54 6.84 0.90
C THR A 38 1.47 6.83 -0.63
N GLY A 39 1.49 8.00 -1.27
CA GLY A 39 1.25 8.15 -2.71
C GLY A 39 -0.23 7.93 -2.99
N GLY A 40 -1.01 9.01 -2.94
CA GLY A 40 -2.46 8.94 -2.89
C GLY A 40 -3.02 8.09 -4.00
N SER A 41 -3.93 7.17 -3.66
CA SER A 41 -4.79 6.25 -4.45
C SER A 41 -4.44 5.94 -5.93
N GLU A 42 -4.03 6.93 -6.70
CA GLU A 42 -3.54 6.92 -8.07
C GLU A 42 -2.07 6.48 -8.18
N ASN A 43 -1.20 6.76 -7.20
CA ASN A 43 0.21 6.39 -7.23
C ASN A 43 0.59 5.32 -6.20
N LYS A 44 0.23 4.07 -6.51
CA LYS A 44 0.61 2.86 -5.75
C LYS A 44 2.12 2.59 -5.71
N LYS A 45 2.96 3.51 -6.20
CA LYS A 45 4.41 3.39 -6.39
C LYS A 45 5.14 3.11 -5.09
N VAL A 46 4.96 3.99 -4.10
CA VAL A 46 5.65 3.89 -2.80
C VAL A 46 5.23 2.61 -2.09
N LEU A 47 3.92 2.33 -2.07
CA LEU A 47 3.37 1.11 -1.49
C LEU A 47 3.92 -0.16 -2.17
N ALA A 48 3.89 -0.21 -3.51
CA ALA A 48 4.41 -1.35 -4.26
C ALA A 48 5.92 -1.51 -4.08
N GLY A 49 6.68 -0.42 -4.03
CA GLY A 49 8.12 -0.42 -3.84
C GLY A 49 8.53 -0.93 -2.46
N ILE A 50 7.91 -0.42 -1.39
CA ILE A 50 8.19 -0.88 -0.01
C ILE A 50 7.78 -2.35 0.16
N LEU A 51 6.62 -2.75 -0.36
CA LEU A 51 6.18 -4.15 -0.27
C LEU A 51 7.01 -5.09 -1.13
N ALA A 52 7.59 -4.61 -2.22
CA ALA A 52 8.54 -5.38 -3.01
C ALA A 52 9.86 -5.58 -2.25
N ILE A 53 10.29 -4.63 -1.42
CA ILE A 53 11.49 -4.79 -0.59
C ILE A 53 11.24 -5.75 0.58
N LEU A 54 10.13 -5.57 1.30
CA LEU A 54 9.84 -6.34 2.53
C LEU A 54 9.23 -7.72 2.24
N LEU A 55 8.31 -7.78 1.28
CA LEU A 55 7.50 -8.97 0.95
C LEU A 55 7.66 -9.36 -0.52
N GLY A 56 8.77 -8.95 -1.15
CA GLY A 56 9.06 -9.23 -2.55
C GLY A 56 9.17 -10.70 -2.87
N SER A 57 9.73 -11.50 -1.97
CA SER A 57 9.81 -12.96 -2.13
C SER A 57 8.43 -13.62 -2.21
N LEU A 58 7.38 -13.01 -1.65
CA LEU A 58 6.02 -13.52 -1.70
C LEU A 58 5.24 -12.99 -2.91
N GLY A 59 5.73 -11.93 -3.58
CA GLY A 59 5.09 -11.34 -4.75
C GLY A 59 3.95 -10.40 -4.43
N VAL A 60 3.81 -9.97 -3.16
CA VAL A 60 2.73 -9.10 -2.67
C VAL A 60 2.63 -7.80 -3.46
N HIS A 61 3.76 -7.22 -3.86
CA HIS A 61 3.83 -6.01 -4.66
C HIS A 61 3.15 -6.14 -6.04
N LYS A 62 3.15 -7.34 -6.63
CA LYS A 62 2.48 -7.62 -7.91
C LYS A 62 0.97 -7.69 -7.77
N PHE A 63 0.47 -8.26 -6.67
CA PHE A 63 -0.97 -8.32 -6.40
C PHE A 63 -1.60 -6.93 -6.28
N ILE A 64 -0.88 -5.96 -5.71
CA ILE A 64 -1.34 -4.57 -5.53
C ILE A 64 -1.47 -3.82 -6.85
N LEU A 65 -0.64 -4.15 -7.82
CA LEU A 65 -0.71 -3.60 -9.18
C LEU A 65 -1.75 -4.32 -10.06
N GLY A 66 -2.39 -5.36 -9.53
CA GLY A 66 -3.40 -6.16 -10.21
C GLY A 66 -2.84 -7.30 -11.06
N TYR A 67 -1.55 -7.63 -10.91
CA TYR A 67 -0.88 -8.74 -11.59
C TYR A 67 -1.08 -10.05 -10.82
N GLN A 68 -2.33 -10.51 -10.73
CA GLN A 68 -2.68 -11.68 -9.94
C GLN A 68 -1.94 -12.94 -10.44
N LYS A 69 -1.82 -13.11 -11.76
CA LYS A 69 -1.18 -14.29 -12.36
C LYS A 69 0.31 -14.35 -12.01
N GLU A 70 1.00 -13.22 -12.17
CA GLU A 70 2.42 -13.08 -11.90
C GLU A 70 2.73 -13.18 -10.42
N GLY A 71 1.87 -12.63 -9.57
CA GLY A 71 1.92 -12.81 -8.12
C GLY A 71 1.84 -14.29 -7.73
N PHE A 72 0.92 -15.05 -8.32
CA PHE A 72 0.83 -16.50 -8.09
C PHE A 72 2.04 -17.27 -8.62
N ILE A 73 2.61 -16.87 -9.75
CA ILE A 73 3.84 -17.49 -10.27
C ILE A 73 4.99 -17.28 -9.29
N LEU A 74 5.21 -16.04 -8.82
CA LEU A 74 6.29 -15.75 -7.88
C LEU A 74 6.06 -16.48 -6.55
N LEU A 75 4.84 -16.47 -6.04
CA LEU A 75 4.47 -17.19 -4.82
C LEU A 75 4.67 -18.72 -4.97
N GLY A 76 4.28 -19.28 -6.10
CA GLY A 76 4.46 -20.70 -6.42
C GLY A 76 5.95 -21.08 -6.53
N VAL A 77 6.77 -20.25 -7.18
CA VAL A 77 8.23 -20.45 -7.28
C VAL A 77 8.87 -20.34 -5.90
N SER A 78 8.48 -19.37 -5.09
CA SER A 78 9.00 -19.21 -3.73
C SER A 78 8.62 -20.38 -2.82
N LEU A 79 7.39 -20.88 -2.91
CA LEU A 79 6.96 -22.06 -2.19
C LEU A 79 7.69 -23.32 -2.68
N ALA A 80 7.84 -23.50 -3.99
CA ALA A 80 8.59 -24.63 -4.56
C ALA A 80 10.06 -24.58 -4.12
N ALA A 81 10.70 -23.40 -4.15
CA ALA A 81 12.05 -23.20 -3.67
C ALA A 81 12.17 -23.52 -2.17
N TYR A 82 11.18 -23.12 -1.37
CA TYR A 82 11.13 -23.42 0.06
C TYR A 82 10.97 -24.92 0.32
N VAL A 83 10.06 -25.61 -0.37
CA VAL A 83 9.89 -27.07 -0.25
C VAL A 83 11.16 -27.81 -0.69
N LEU A 84 11.76 -27.42 -1.82
CA LEU A 84 13.02 -27.99 -2.30
C LEU A 84 14.20 -27.68 -1.39
N SER A 85 14.15 -26.58 -0.60
CA SER A 85 15.21 -26.25 0.36
C SER A 85 15.32 -27.28 1.47
N CYS A 86 14.22 -27.95 1.80
CA CYS A 86 14.17 -29.06 2.75
C CYS A 86 14.99 -30.29 2.25
N LEU A 87 15.18 -30.42 0.93
CA LEU A 87 15.98 -31.47 0.30
C LEU A 87 17.43 -31.05 0.03
N ALA A 88 17.95 -30.03 0.74
CA ALA A 88 19.28 -29.41 0.60
C ALA A 88 19.56 -28.70 -0.74
N VAL A 89 18.97 -29.13 -1.85
CA VAL A 89 19.17 -28.54 -3.19
C VAL A 89 18.52 -27.16 -3.32
N GLY A 90 17.38 -26.91 -2.66
CA GLY A 90 16.67 -25.63 -2.80
C GLY A 90 17.31 -24.44 -2.07
N LEU A 91 18.26 -24.66 -1.15
CA LEU A 91 19.00 -23.56 -0.49
C LEU A 91 19.75 -22.68 -1.51
N LEU A 92 20.19 -23.27 -2.63
CA LEU A 92 20.85 -22.56 -3.73
C LEU A 92 19.92 -21.66 -4.54
N PHE A 93 18.60 -21.83 -4.47
CA PHE A 93 17.63 -21.10 -5.30
C PHE A 93 16.65 -20.24 -4.49
N VAL A 94 16.63 -20.37 -3.16
CA VAL A 94 15.67 -19.69 -2.27
C VAL A 94 15.80 -18.17 -2.26
N TRP A 95 16.98 -17.64 -2.61
CA TRP A 95 17.26 -16.20 -2.63
C TRP A 95 16.81 -15.50 -3.91
N ILE A 96 16.55 -16.25 -4.99
CA ILE A 96 16.21 -15.70 -6.31
C ILE A 96 14.91 -14.88 -6.25
N PRO A 97 13.79 -15.38 -5.68
CA PRO A 97 12.55 -14.60 -5.63
C PRO A 97 12.68 -13.34 -4.76
N GLY A 98 13.46 -13.41 -3.68
CA GLY A 98 13.78 -12.26 -2.82
C GLY A 98 14.57 -11.19 -3.58
N LEU A 99 15.56 -11.60 -4.37
CA LEU A 99 16.36 -10.67 -5.17
C LEU A 99 15.53 -10.01 -6.27
N VAL A 100 14.66 -10.77 -6.95
CA VAL A 100 13.76 -10.22 -7.96
C VAL A 100 12.83 -9.17 -7.35
N GLY A 101 12.22 -9.47 -6.19
CA GLY A 101 11.40 -8.51 -5.45
C GLY A 101 12.18 -7.27 -5.01
N LEU A 102 13.41 -7.44 -4.51
CA LEU A 102 14.27 -6.32 -4.11
C LEU A 102 14.60 -5.39 -5.29
N ILE A 103 15.01 -5.96 -6.43
CA ILE A 103 15.33 -5.17 -7.63
C ILE A 103 14.09 -4.44 -8.13
N GLU A 104 12.93 -5.11 -8.20
CA GLU A 104 11.67 -4.45 -8.58
C GLU A 104 11.28 -3.35 -7.61
N GLY A 105 11.47 -3.55 -6.30
CA GLY A 105 11.21 -2.53 -5.30
C GLY A 105 12.08 -1.29 -5.47
N ILE A 106 13.38 -1.46 -5.75
CA ILE A 106 14.27 -0.34 -6.06
C ILE A 106 13.82 0.35 -7.35
N ILE A 107 13.49 -0.39 -8.41
CA ILE A 107 13.01 0.20 -9.68
C ILE A 107 11.74 1.02 -9.46
N TYR A 108 10.79 0.52 -8.68
CA TYR A 108 9.55 1.24 -8.40
C TYR A 108 9.82 2.52 -7.62
N LEU A 109 10.70 2.49 -6.62
CA LEU A 109 11.03 3.67 -5.81
C LEU A 109 11.90 4.70 -6.54
N THR A 110 12.71 4.26 -7.51
CA THR A 110 13.61 5.13 -8.29
C THR A 110 12.96 5.74 -9.53
N LYS A 111 11.79 5.23 -9.96
CA LYS A 111 11.02 5.82 -11.06
C LYS A 111 10.22 7.05 -10.63
N SER A 112 10.02 7.97 -11.58
CA SER A 112 9.06 9.06 -11.42
C SER A 112 7.63 8.52 -11.36
N ASP A 113 6.73 9.23 -10.69
CA ASP A 113 5.34 8.79 -10.50
C ASP A 113 4.60 8.62 -11.83
N GLU A 114 4.77 9.54 -12.77
CA GLU A 114 4.21 9.42 -14.13
C GLU A 114 4.73 8.21 -14.89
N GLU A 115 6.05 7.96 -14.87
CA GLU A 115 6.62 6.80 -15.53
C GLU A 115 6.11 5.50 -14.91
N PHE A 116 6.02 5.45 -13.58
CA PHE A 116 5.51 4.29 -12.87
C PHE A 116 4.06 4.02 -13.24
N TYR A 117 3.23 5.05 -13.22
CA TYR A 117 1.81 4.96 -13.58
C TYR A 117 1.63 4.46 -15.02
N ASN A 118 2.32 5.09 -15.98
CA ASN A 118 2.22 4.72 -17.38
C ASN A 118 2.76 3.31 -17.65
N THR A 119 3.82 2.88 -16.97
CA THR A 119 4.46 1.58 -17.22
C THR A 119 3.72 0.43 -16.52
N TYR A 120 3.40 0.58 -15.23
CA TYR A 120 2.93 -0.52 -14.40
C TYR A 120 1.44 -0.47 -14.03
N GLN A 121 0.78 0.69 -14.17
CA GLN A 121 -0.67 0.76 -13.94
C GLN A 121 -1.44 0.72 -15.26
N VAL A 122 -1.05 1.55 -16.23
CA VAL A 122 -1.69 1.61 -17.56
C VAL A 122 -1.10 0.58 -18.51
N GLY A 123 0.22 0.59 -18.71
CA GLY A 123 0.94 -0.30 -19.62
C GLY A 123 1.03 -1.75 -19.15
N LYS A 124 0.63 -2.02 -17.91
CA LYS A 124 0.56 -3.36 -17.31
C LYS A 124 1.83 -4.20 -17.52
N LYS A 125 3.02 -3.60 -17.40
CA LYS A 125 4.31 -4.30 -17.47
C LYS A 125 4.50 -5.26 -16.28
N PRO A 126 4.48 -6.59 -16.49
CA PRO A 126 4.43 -7.56 -15.39
C PRO A 126 5.76 -7.77 -14.66
N TRP A 127 6.90 -7.57 -15.31
CA TRP A 127 8.24 -7.80 -14.77
C TRP A 127 9.19 -6.69 -15.21
N PHE A 128 10.09 -6.29 -14.29
CA PHE A 128 11.12 -5.26 -14.46
C PHE A 128 10.67 -4.12 -15.36
#